data_AF-A0AAD6PWG7-F1
#
_entry.id   AF-A0AAD6PWG7-F1
#
_cell.length_a   1.000
_cell.length_b   1.000
_cell.length_c   1.000
_cell.angle_alpha   90.00
_cell.angle_beta   90.00
_cell.angle_gamma   90.00
#
_symmetry.space_group_name_H-M   'P 1'
#
loop_
_entity.id
_entity.type
_entity.pdbx_description
1 polymer ?
#
loop_
_entity_poly.entity_id
_entity_poly.type
_entity_poly.pdbx_seq_one_letter_code
_entity_poly.pdbx_strand_id
1 'polypeptide(L)'
;MDISSPNDLICSEAPLQLHISTTLMENFMKMAKSNTDKNLETCGVLAGSLKNRKFYVTALIIPKQESTSDSCQTTNEEEIFEVQDKRSLFPLGWIHECQKRQLLGLASELD
;
A
#
# COMPACT_ATOMS: atom_id res chain seq x y z
N MET A 1 -34.76 -25.93 -27.81
CA MET A 1 -33.44 -26.41 -28.25
C MET A 1 -33.27 -25.80 -29.64
N ASP A 2 -32.47 -24.78 -29.87
CA ASP A 2 -31.09 -24.65 -29.45
C ASP A 2 -30.76 -23.38 -28.66
N ILE A 3 -29.83 -23.61 -27.74
CA ILE A 3 -29.12 -22.67 -26.88
C ILE A 3 -27.83 -22.34 -27.63
N SER A 4 -27.55 -21.07 -27.94
CA SER A 4 -26.18 -20.54 -28.05
C SER A 4 -26.18 -19.07 -28.49
N SER A 5 -26.14 -18.17 -27.50
CA SER A 5 -25.25 -17.01 -27.63
C SER A 5 -24.27 -17.12 -26.47
N PRO A 6 -23.05 -17.62 -26.71
CA PRO A 6 -22.08 -17.76 -25.66
C PRO A 6 -21.49 -16.38 -25.37
N ASN A 7 -21.55 -15.99 -24.10
CA ASN A 7 -20.66 -15.02 -23.49
C ASN A 7 -20.91 -13.53 -23.81
N ASP A 8 -22.01 -12.97 -23.29
CA ASP A 8 -21.96 -11.66 -22.63
C ASP A 8 -21.24 -11.76 -21.27
N LEU A 9 -20.14 -12.52 -21.23
CA LEU A 9 -19.13 -12.33 -20.22
C LEU A 9 -18.48 -11.01 -20.61
N ILE A 10 -18.95 -9.93 -20.00
CA ILE A 10 -18.10 -8.79 -19.72
C ILE A 10 -16.94 -9.37 -18.90
N CYS A 11 -15.94 -9.89 -19.60
CA CYS A 11 -14.61 -10.06 -19.07
C CYS A 11 -14.20 -8.62 -18.81
N SER A 12 -14.42 -8.16 -17.57
CA SER A 12 -13.96 -6.85 -17.14
C SER A 12 -12.44 -6.91 -17.31
N GLU A 13 -11.96 -6.47 -18.47
CA GLU A 13 -10.56 -6.60 -18.80
C GLU A 13 -9.76 -5.92 -17.70
N ALA A 14 -8.87 -6.68 -17.09
CA ALA A 14 -8.14 -6.22 -15.92
C ALA A 14 -7.48 -4.86 -16.21
N PRO A 15 -7.49 -3.93 -15.23
CA PRO A 15 -6.81 -2.66 -15.37
C PRO A 15 -5.35 -2.91 -15.71
N LEU A 16 -4.88 -2.24 -16.76
CA LEU A 16 -3.63 -2.60 -17.43
C LEU A 16 -2.40 -2.08 -16.69
N GLN A 17 -2.55 -1.01 -15.89
CA GLN A 17 -1.45 -0.29 -15.25
C GLN A 17 -1.88 0.36 -13.93
N LEU A 18 -0.95 0.37 -12.97
CA LEU A 18 -1.03 1.13 -11.72
C LEU A 18 0.01 2.25 -11.75
N HIS A 19 -0.43 3.49 -11.54
CA HIS A 19 0.43 4.66 -11.48
C HIS A 19 0.52 5.20 -10.05
N ILE A 20 1.73 5.48 -9.59
CA ILE A 20 2.02 6.08 -8.29
C ILE A 20 2.93 7.29 -8.48
N SER A 21 2.64 8.37 -7.75
CA SER A 21 3.46 9.59 -7.79
C SER A 21 4.73 9.40 -6.95
N THR A 22 5.88 9.83 -7.47
CA THR A 22 7.14 9.86 -6.71
C THR A 22 7.05 10.72 -5.47
N THR A 23 6.31 11.83 -5.54
CA THR A 23 6.07 12.70 -4.38
C THR A 23 5.31 11.98 -3.27
N LEU A 24 4.38 11.09 -3.60
CA LEU A 24 3.65 10.30 -2.61
C LEU A 24 4.59 9.33 -1.89
N MET A 25 5.49 8.68 -2.66
CA MET A 25 6.53 7.82 -2.12
C MET A 25 7.48 8.58 -1.19
N GLU A 26 7.99 9.74 -1.62
CA GLU A 26 8.87 10.58 -0.81
C GLU A 26 8.19 11.05 0.48
N ASN A 27 6.90 11.40 0.41
CA ASN A 27 6.13 11.79 1.58
C ASN A 27 5.95 10.61 2.55
N PHE A 28 5.69 9.40 2.05
CA PHE A 28 5.67 8.20 2.88
C PHE A 28 6.99 7.99 3.61
N MET A 29 8.12 8.04 2.88
CA MET A 29 9.46 7.88 3.47
C MET A 29 9.73 8.94 4.55
N LYS A 30 9.34 10.20 4.32
CA LYS A 30 9.48 11.28 5.32
C LYS A 30 8.66 11.02 6.57
N MET A 31 7.43 10.49 6.43
CA MET A 31 6.58 10.14 7.57
C MET A 31 7.12 8.93 8.33
N ALA A 32 7.58 7.89 7.62
CA ALA A 32 8.13 6.68 8.20
C ALA A 32 9.46 6.94 8.94
N LYS A 33 10.22 7.97 8.55
CA LYS A 33 11.56 8.27 9.08
C LYS A 33 11.64 8.23 10.61
N SER A 34 10.68 8.81 11.33
CA SER A 34 10.74 8.81 12.80
C SER A 34 10.62 7.41 13.41
N ASN A 35 9.90 6.50 12.76
CA ASN A 35 9.79 5.10 13.18
C ASN A 35 11.04 4.34 12.73
N THR A 36 11.51 4.60 11.52
CA THR A 36 12.77 4.06 10.99
C THR A 36 13.96 4.38 11.91
N ASP A 37 14.07 5.62 12.40
CA ASP A 37 15.12 6.05 13.34
C ASP A 37 15.04 5.29 14.68
N LYS A 38 13.86 4.78 15.05
CA LYS A 38 13.61 3.94 16.25
C LYS A 38 13.67 2.44 15.94
N ASN A 39 14.08 2.04 14.74
CA ASN A 39 14.07 0.65 14.28
C ASN A 39 12.67 0.02 14.35
N LEU A 40 11.64 0.78 13.96
CA LEU A 40 10.26 0.33 13.85
C LEU A 40 9.83 0.39 12.38
N GLU A 41 9.11 -0.63 11.92
CA GLU A 41 8.50 -0.63 10.60
C GLU A 41 7.34 0.37 10.54
N THR A 42 6.91 0.72 9.33
CA THR A 42 5.70 1.53 9.11
C THR A 42 4.95 1.04 7.88
N CYS A 43 3.65 0.82 8.00
CA CYS A 43 2.74 0.53 6.90
C CYS A 43 1.84 1.70 6.54
N GLY A 44 1.41 1.70 5.29
CA GLY A 44 0.37 2.55 4.75
C GLY A 44 -0.48 1.80 3.73
N VAL A 45 -1.68 2.30 3.51
CA VAL A 45 -2.61 1.76 2.50
C VAL A 45 -2.64 2.70 1.31
N LEU A 46 -2.37 2.16 0.13
CA LEU A 46 -2.47 2.86 -1.13
C LEU A 46 -3.93 2.83 -1.59
N ALA A 47 -4.50 4.00 -1.81
CA ALA A 47 -5.87 4.14 -2.27
C ALA A 47 -5.93 5.12 -3.44
N GLY A 48 -6.91 4.93 -4.33
CA GLY A 48 -6.94 5.74 -5.54
C GLY A 48 -8.14 5.56 -6.43
N SER A 49 -8.01 6.01 -7.68
CA SER A 49 -9.12 6.03 -8.63
C SER A 49 -8.78 5.28 -9.91
N LEU A 50 -9.81 4.77 -10.57
CA LEU A 50 -9.73 4.14 -11.87
C LEU A 50 -10.11 5.15 -12.95
N LYS A 51 -9.22 5.42 -13.91
CA LYS A 51 -9.50 6.28 -15.06
C LYS A 51 -8.92 5.67 -16.33
N ASN A 52 -9.74 5.57 -17.37
CA ASN A 52 -9.34 5.01 -18.66
C ASN A 52 -8.64 3.64 -18.53
N ARG A 53 -9.19 2.76 -17.68
CA ARG A 53 -8.65 1.42 -17.39
C ARG A 53 -7.25 1.40 -16.76
N LYS A 54 -6.85 2.50 -16.12
CA LYS A 54 -5.61 2.63 -15.35
C LYS A 54 -5.92 3.08 -13.94
N PHE A 55 -5.32 2.44 -12.96
CA PHE A 55 -5.39 2.88 -11.59
C PHE A 55 -4.36 3.97 -11.32
N TYR A 56 -4.78 5.00 -10.60
CA TYR A 56 -3.92 6.07 -10.12
C TYR A 56 -4.00 6.10 -8.61
N VAL A 57 -2.87 5.90 -7.94
CA VAL A 57 -2.75 6.11 -6.50
C VAL A 57 -2.83 7.62 -6.26
N THR A 58 -3.91 8.06 -5.65
CA THR A 58 -4.16 9.47 -5.34
C THR A 58 -4.18 9.75 -3.85
N ALA A 59 -4.22 8.72 -3.02
CA ALA A 59 -4.24 8.82 -1.57
C ALA A 59 -3.32 7.77 -0.94
N LEU A 60 -2.65 8.19 0.12
CA LEU A 60 -1.92 7.34 1.05
C LEU A 60 -2.59 7.49 2.40
N ILE A 61 -3.12 6.39 2.92
CA ILE A 61 -3.75 6.35 4.24
C ILE A 61 -2.71 5.76 5.18
N ILE A 62 -2.33 6.51 6.22
CA ILE A 62 -1.48 5.99 7.30
C ILE A 62 -2.42 5.57 8.44
N PRO A 63 -2.69 4.26 8.57
CA PRO A 63 -3.57 3.78 9.62
C PRO A 63 -2.89 3.87 10.99
N LYS A 64 -3.70 3.79 12.04
CA LYS A 64 -3.20 3.38 13.34
C LYS A 64 -2.58 2.00 13.20
N GLN A 65 -1.44 1.81 13.84
CA GLN A 65 -0.66 0.60 13.67
C GLN A 65 0.20 0.33 14.91
N GLU A 66 0.42 -0.94 15.17
CA GLU A 66 1.43 -1.42 16.11
C GLU A 66 2.62 -1.92 15.31
N SER A 67 3.83 -1.55 15.71
CA SER A 67 5.04 -1.81 14.93
C SER A 67 6.12 -2.39 15.82
N THR A 68 6.81 -3.38 15.27
CA THR A 68 8.08 -3.93 15.78
C THR A 68 9.18 -3.61 14.77
N SER A 69 10.38 -4.13 14.99
CA SER A 69 11.50 -3.99 14.05
C SER A 69 11.37 -4.83 12.78
N ASP A 70 10.42 -5.76 12.75
CA ASP A 70 10.27 -6.79 11.73
C ASP A 70 8.82 -7.00 11.29
N SER A 71 7.88 -6.24 11.87
CA SER A 71 6.48 -6.27 11.50
C SER A 71 5.79 -4.93 11.78
N CYS A 72 4.71 -4.69 11.04
CA CYS A 72 3.75 -3.66 11.35
C CYS A 72 2.34 -4.18 11.07
N GLN A 73 1.46 -4.04 12.05
CA GLN A 73 0.08 -4.48 11.98
C GLN A 73 -0.83 -3.27 12.10
N THR A 74 -1.81 -3.18 11.21
CA THR A 74 -2.84 -2.14 11.31
C THR A 74 -3.77 -2.42 12.45
N THR A 75 -4.25 -1.34 13.04
CA THR A 75 -5.34 -1.36 13.99
C THR A 75 -6.45 -0.49 13.45
N ASN A 76 -7.70 -0.83 13.76
CA ASN A 76 -8.89 -0.07 13.35
C ASN A 76 -9.09 -0.02 11.83
N GLU A 77 -9.10 -1.18 11.15
CA GLU A 77 -9.34 -1.29 9.70
C GLU A 77 -10.67 -0.67 9.25
N GLU A 78 -11.66 -0.58 10.14
CA GLU A 78 -12.93 0.12 9.89
C GLU A 78 -12.71 1.60 9.52
N GLU A 79 -11.76 2.30 10.16
CA GLU A 79 -11.46 3.69 9.84
C GLU A 79 -10.84 3.82 8.43
N ILE A 80 -10.03 2.84 8.03
CA ILE A 80 -9.45 2.78 6.68
C ILE A 80 -10.57 2.64 5.66
N PHE A 81 -11.50 1.71 5.90
CA PHE A 81 -12.65 1.48 5.04
C PHE A 81 -13.53 2.72 4.95
N GLU A 82 -13.85 3.38 6.08
CA GLU A 82 -14.64 4.61 6.07
C GLU A 82 -13.99 5.72 5.23
N VAL A 83 -12.68 5.90 5.32
CA VAL A 83 -11.96 6.92 4.52
C VAL A 83 -12.01 6.57 3.03
N GLN A 84 -11.86 5.29 2.69
CA GLN A 84 -11.96 4.83 1.31
C GLN A 84 -13.38 5.02 0.76
N ASP A 85 -14.40 4.60 1.50
CA ASP A 85 -15.82 4.68 1.09
C ASP A 85 -16.29 6.13 0.93
N LYS A 86 -16.06 6.98 1.94
CA LYS A 86 -16.44 8.41 1.92
C LYS A 86 -15.83 9.19 0.76
N ARG A 87 -14.68 8.73 0.24
CA ARG A 87 -13.96 9.37 -0.86
C ARG A 87 -14.05 8.58 -2.18
N SER A 88 -14.80 7.48 -2.18
CA SER A 88 -14.92 6.56 -3.33
C SER A 88 -13.57 6.12 -3.89
N LEU A 89 -12.63 5.79 -3.00
CA LEU A 89 -11.29 5.34 -3.34
C LEU A 89 -11.23 3.82 -3.40
N PHE A 90 -10.66 3.30 -4.47
CA PHE A 90 -10.34 1.89 -4.58
C PHE A 90 -9.16 1.54 -3.66
N PRO A 91 -9.20 0.41 -2.94
CA PRO A 91 -8.03 -0.14 -2.28
C PRO A 91 -7.06 -0.66 -3.35
N LEU A 92 -5.88 -0.05 -3.47
CA LEU A 92 -4.90 -0.36 -4.51
C LEU A 92 -3.71 -1.17 -3.99
N GLY A 93 -3.58 -1.32 -2.68
CA GLY A 93 -2.58 -2.17 -2.05
C GLY A 93 -1.99 -1.54 -0.80
N TRP A 94 -0.81 -2.01 -0.45
CA TRP A 94 -0.11 -1.67 0.78
C TRP A 94 1.31 -1.21 0.46
N ILE A 95 1.84 -0.35 1.31
CA ILE A 95 3.23 0.07 1.28
C ILE A 95 3.83 -0.12 2.67
N HIS A 96 5.03 -0.66 2.72
CA HIS A 96 5.75 -0.94 3.96
C HIS A 96 7.16 -0.41 3.83
N GLU A 97 7.60 0.37 4.82
CA GLU A 97 9.01 0.75 4.96
C GLU A 97 9.62 -0.05 6.11
N CYS A 98 10.59 -0.90 5.75
CA CYS A 98 11.40 -1.64 6.68
C CYS A 98 12.86 -1.25 6.46
N GLN A 99 13.51 -0.64 7.45
CA GLN A 99 14.97 -0.59 7.47
C GLN A 99 15.48 -1.97 7.87
N LYS A 100 15.56 -2.91 6.91
CA LYS A 100 16.54 -3.97 7.07
C LYS A 100 17.90 -3.28 7.01
N ARG A 101 18.50 -3.07 8.19
CA ARG A 101 19.94 -2.87 8.35
C ARG A 101 20.67 -4.12 7.84
N GLN A 102 20.58 -4.40 6.55
CA GLN A 102 21.47 -5.31 5.87
C GLN A 102 22.81 -4.56 5.77
N LEU A 103 23.56 -4.55 6.88
CA LEU A 103 25.01 -4.21 7.04
C LEU A 103 25.39 -3.82 8.48
N LEU A 104 24.75 -4.37 9.53
CA LEU A 104 25.27 -4.24 10.92
C LEU A 104 25.49 -5.57 11.64
N GLY A 105 25.40 -6.69 10.93
CA GLY A 105 25.82 -8.02 11.40
C GLY A 105 27.21 -8.48 10.90
N LEU A 106 27.94 -7.63 10.16
CA LEU A 106 29.32 -7.92 9.71
C LEU A 106 30.37 -7.05 10.41
N ALA A 107 29.97 -6.24 11.41
CA ALA A 107 30.88 -5.38 12.16
C ALA A 107 31.07 -5.82 13.63
N SER A 108 30.57 -7.00 14.01
CA SER A 108 30.72 -7.57 15.36
C SER A 108 31.62 -8.80 15.42
N GLU A 109 32.39 -9.10 14.36
CA GLU A 109 33.43 -10.15 14.35
C GLU A 109 34.86 -9.57 14.21
N LEU A 110 35.08 -8.36 14.69
CA LEU A 110 36.43 -7.80 14.91
C LEU A 110 36.51 -7.17 16.29
N ASP A 111 36.48 -8.03 17.31
CA ASP A 111 37.24 -7.90 18.56
C ASP A 111 37.48 -9.31 19.13
#